data_AF-A0A0G2H7V4-F1
#
_entry.id   AF-A0A0G2H7V4-F1
#
_cell.length_a   1.000
_cell.length_b   1.000
_cell.length_c   1.000
_cell.angle_alpha   90.00
_cell.angle_beta   90.00
_cell.angle_gamma   90.00
#
_symmetry.space_group_name_H-M   'P 1'
#
loop_
_entity.id
_entity.type
_entity.pdbx_description
1 polymer ?
#
loop_
_entity_poly.entity_id
_entity_poly.type
_entity_poly.pdbx_seq_one_letter_code
_entity_poly.pdbx_strand_id
1 'polypeptide(L)'
;MASQTEQAIIISAWPCAGKTTFAQAWARHTVFDLDSSAYDLKSSEGTEKYVEDIEARARGPSDAIVLVSSHAEVRRLLKERGLEYVAVSVDDLEDWKERQKARATGENDLGQLGLLKKGIAEWGSWKERETGEGLKVVLGRGQYLGSLAVIEDILKLAERE
;
A
#
# COMPACT_ATOMS: atom_id res chain seq x y z
N MET A 1 -10.86 -28.28 -9.41
CA MET A 1 -9.80 -27.39 -9.94
C MET A 1 -10.46 -26.05 -10.18
N ALA A 2 -10.29 -25.10 -9.25
CA ALA A 2 -10.82 -23.75 -9.45
C ALA A 2 -9.93 -23.06 -10.49
N SER A 3 -10.51 -22.56 -11.58
CA SER A 3 -9.78 -21.72 -12.52
C SER A 3 -9.27 -20.50 -11.76
N GLN A 4 -7.97 -20.23 -11.83
CA GLN A 4 -7.39 -18.98 -11.37
C GLN A 4 -8.12 -17.84 -12.07
N THR A 5 -9.02 -17.19 -11.34
CA THR A 5 -9.60 -15.94 -11.78
C THR A 5 -8.45 -14.95 -11.66
N GLU A 6 -7.93 -14.46 -12.79
CA GLU A 6 -6.93 -13.39 -12.80
C GLU A 6 -7.50 -12.21 -11.97
N GLN A 7 -7.08 -12.10 -10.70
CA GLN A 7 -7.51 -11.04 -9.80
C GLN A 7 -6.51 -9.89 -9.88
N ALA A 8 -7.00 -8.68 -9.64
CA ALA A 8 -6.16 -7.51 -9.56
C ALA A 8 -5.05 -7.68 -8.51
N ILE A 9 -3.89 -7.06 -8.76
CA ILE A 9 -2.80 -7.01 -7.77
C ILE A 9 -3.15 -5.97 -6.70
N ILE A 10 -3.31 -6.39 -5.45
CA ILE A 10 -3.50 -5.48 -4.32
C ILE A 10 -2.13 -5.12 -3.73
N ILE A 11 -1.82 -3.83 -3.63
CA ILE A 11 -0.57 -3.32 -3.05
C ILE A 11 -0.88 -2.51 -1.80
N SER A 12 -0.53 -3.05 -0.63
CA SER A 12 -0.70 -2.38 0.66
C SER A 12 0.61 -1.72 1.09
N ALA A 13 0.74 -0.42 0.80
CA ALA A 13 2.00 0.30 0.91
C ALA A 13 2.00 1.39 2.00
N TRP A 14 3.16 1.57 2.64
CA TRP A 14 3.40 2.65 3.61
C TRP A 14 3.12 4.05 3.03
N PRO A 15 2.82 5.04 3.89
CA PRO A 15 2.83 6.44 3.49
C PRO A 15 4.19 6.80 2.85
N CYS A 16 4.15 7.58 1.78
CA CYS A 16 5.34 8.02 1.04
C CYS A 16 6.19 6.90 0.40
N ALA A 17 5.65 5.70 0.24
CA ALA A 17 6.25 4.65 -0.57
C ALA A 17 6.21 4.94 -2.09
N GLY A 18 5.46 5.95 -2.55
CA GLY A 18 5.36 6.31 -3.97
C GLY A 18 4.14 5.76 -4.72
N LYS A 19 3.03 5.44 -4.01
CA LYS A 19 1.76 4.97 -4.60
C LYS A 19 1.23 5.86 -5.73
N THR A 20 1.07 7.15 -5.47
CA THR A 20 0.55 8.10 -6.47
C THR A 20 1.48 8.23 -7.68
N THR A 21 2.79 8.26 -7.47
CA THR A 21 3.78 8.26 -8.56
C THR A 21 3.71 6.99 -9.39
N PHE A 22 3.53 5.83 -8.74
CA PHE A 22 3.30 4.56 -9.42
C PHE A 22 2.03 4.63 -10.29
N ALA A 23 0.91 5.08 -9.73
CA ALA A 23 -0.36 5.20 -10.46
C ALA A 23 -0.26 6.09 -11.70
N GLN A 24 0.54 7.15 -11.64
CA GLN A 24 0.75 8.08 -12.74
C GLN A 24 1.70 7.53 -13.82
N ALA A 25 2.75 6.80 -13.43
CA ALA A 25 3.74 6.26 -14.35
C ALA A 25 3.25 5.00 -15.08
N TRP A 26 2.33 4.25 -14.46
CA TRP A 26 1.96 2.92 -14.91
C TRP A 26 0.70 2.92 -15.79
N ALA A 27 0.78 3.61 -16.94
CA ALA A 27 -0.33 3.76 -17.88
C ALA A 27 -0.77 2.47 -18.61
N ARG A 28 -0.08 1.34 -18.38
CA ARG A 28 -0.35 0.06 -19.06
C ARG A 28 -1.42 -0.79 -18.36
N HIS A 29 -1.80 -0.46 -17.14
CA HIS A 29 -2.79 -1.18 -16.35
C HIS A 29 -3.81 -0.21 -15.75
N THR A 30 -4.99 -0.73 -15.42
CA THR A 30 -5.97 0.03 -14.66
C THR A 30 -5.51 0.17 -13.21
N VAL A 31 -5.08 1.36 -12.78
CA VAL A 31 -4.66 1.60 -11.40
C VAL A 31 -5.78 2.27 -10.59
N PHE A 32 -6.17 1.65 -9.49
CA PHE A 32 -7.08 2.20 -8.49
C PHE A 32 -6.30 2.65 -7.25
N ASP A 33 -6.06 3.95 -7.10
CA ASP A 33 -5.48 4.54 -5.88
C ASP A 33 -6.61 4.82 -4.87
N LEU A 34 -6.84 3.88 -3.95
CA LEU A 34 -7.88 4.00 -2.92
C LEU A 34 -7.31 4.72 -1.70
N ASP A 35 -7.54 6.03 -1.64
CA ASP A 35 -7.12 6.83 -0.50
C ASP A 35 -7.97 6.53 0.75
N SER A 36 -7.33 5.93 1.75
CA SER A 36 -7.94 5.64 3.05
C SER A 36 -8.47 6.88 3.78
N SER A 37 -8.02 8.10 3.42
CA SER A 37 -8.50 9.34 4.05
C SER A 37 -10.00 9.60 3.82
N ALA A 38 -10.59 8.98 2.79
CA ALA A 38 -12.01 9.05 2.50
C ALA A 38 -12.89 8.16 3.41
N TYR A 39 -12.28 7.37 4.30
CA TYR A 39 -12.95 6.37 5.12
C TYR A 39 -12.69 6.62 6.61
N ASP A 40 -13.69 6.34 7.45
CA ASP A 40 -13.51 6.37 8.91
C ASP A 40 -12.88 5.07 9.41
N LEU A 41 -11.56 4.96 9.28
CA LEU A 41 -10.83 3.79 9.74
C LEU A 41 -10.69 3.67 11.27
N LYS A 42 -11.37 4.53 12.04
CA LYS A 42 -11.48 4.39 13.50
C LYS A 42 -12.68 3.53 13.91
N SER A 43 -13.66 3.35 13.03
CA SER A 43 -14.78 2.45 13.23
C SER A 43 -14.57 1.16 12.44
N SER A 44 -15.10 0.05 12.99
CA SER A 44 -15.10 -1.24 12.28
C SER A 44 -15.89 -1.14 10.98
N GLU A 45 -17.04 -0.45 11.00
CA GLU A 45 -17.90 -0.22 9.84
C GLU A 45 -17.17 0.54 8.72
N GLY A 46 -16.43 1.62 9.05
CA GLY A 46 -15.66 2.36 8.06
C GLY A 46 -14.49 1.56 7.49
N THR A 47 -13.88 0.69 8.31
CA THR A 47 -12.82 -0.22 7.87
C THR A 47 -13.37 -1.33 6.96
N GLU A 48 -14.51 -1.92 7.31
CA GLU A 48 -15.20 -2.92 6.48
C GLU A 48 -15.59 -2.33 5.13
N LYS A 49 -16.19 -1.15 5.11
CA LYS A 49 -16.55 -0.45 3.87
C LYS A 49 -15.34 -0.20 2.97
N TYR A 50 -14.21 0.19 3.56
CA TYR A 50 -12.97 0.37 2.81
C TYR A 50 -12.48 -0.95 2.18
N VAL A 51 -12.55 -2.05 2.92
CA VAL A 51 -12.17 -3.39 2.43
C VAL A 51 -13.14 -3.91 1.37
N GLU A 52 -14.44 -3.63 1.50
CA GLU A 52 -15.44 -3.94 0.47
C GLU A 52 -15.16 -3.23 -0.85
N ASP A 53 -14.77 -1.95 -0.80
CA ASP A 53 -14.39 -1.21 -2.00
C ASP A 53 -13.11 -1.79 -2.63
N ILE A 54 -12.13 -2.18 -1.82
CA ILE A 54 -10.92 -2.87 -2.31
C ILE A 54 -11.30 -4.17 -3.02
N GLU A 55 -12.14 -4.99 -2.40
CA GLU A 55 -12.60 -6.27 -2.93
C GLU A 55 -13.37 -6.10 -4.24
N ALA A 56 -14.27 -5.11 -4.32
CA ALA A 56 -15.03 -4.80 -5.52
C ALA A 56 -14.11 -4.40 -6.69
N ARG A 57 -13.05 -3.62 -6.42
CA ARG A 57 -12.05 -3.27 -7.44
C ARG A 57 -11.16 -4.45 -7.81
N ALA A 58 -10.81 -5.28 -6.84
CA ALA A 58 -9.94 -6.44 -7.06
C ALA A 58 -10.60 -7.53 -7.93
N ARG A 59 -11.93 -7.65 -7.84
CA ARG A 59 -12.76 -8.50 -8.70
C ARG A 59 -13.10 -7.88 -10.06
N GLY A 60 -12.61 -6.67 -10.33
CA GLY A 60 -12.85 -5.92 -11.56
C GLY A 60 -11.99 -6.42 -12.73
N PRO A 61 -11.29 -5.52 -13.45
CA PRO A 61 -10.37 -5.93 -14.52
C PRO A 61 -9.26 -6.83 -13.99
N SER A 62 -8.94 -7.90 -14.73
CA SER A 62 -7.90 -8.85 -14.33
C SER A 62 -6.49 -8.24 -14.34
N ASP A 63 -6.28 -7.17 -15.11
CA ASP A 63 -5.03 -6.42 -15.18
C ASP A 63 -4.95 -5.28 -14.14
N ALA A 64 -5.94 -5.12 -13.27
CA ALA A 64 -5.98 -3.97 -12.38
C ALA A 64 -4.92 -4.04 -11.26
N ILE A 65 -4.51 -2.87 -10.77
CA ILE A 65 -3.68 -2.72 -9.58
C ILE A 65 -4.43 -1.86 -8.58
N VAL A 66 -4.67 -2.39 -7.39
CA VAL A 66 -5.38 -1.69 -6.32
C VAL A 66 -4.37 -1.25 -5.27
N LEU A 67 -4.09 0.06 -5.22
CA LEU A 67 -3.19 0.64 -4.22
C LEU A 67 -3.99 0.99 -2.97
N VAL A 68 -3.53 0.51 -1.83
CA VAL A 68 -4.23 0.66 -0.54
C VAL A 68 -3.27 1.08 0.56
N SER A 69 -3.82 1.65 1.62
CA SER A 69 -3.08 1.98 2.84
C SER A 69 -2.57 0.73 3.59
N SER A 70 -1.52 0.91 4.40
CA SER A 70 -0.83 -0.13 5.18
C SER A 70 -1.39 -0.34 6.59
N HIS A 71 -2.65 0.03 6.85
CA HIS A 71 -3.26 -0.19 8.16
C HIS A 71 -3.34 -1.68 8.50
N ALA A 72 -2.94 -2.04 9.72
CA ALA A 72 -2.93 -3.43 10.18
C ALA A 72 -4.33 -4.07 10.13
N GLU A 73 -5.37 -3.33 10.51
CA GLU A 73 -6.75 -3.80 10.50
C GLU A 73 -7.23 -4.14 9.08
N VAL A 74 -6.94 -3.25 8.12
CA VAL A 74 -7.26 -3.47 6.69
C VAL A 74 -6.57 -4.73 6.19
N ARG A 75 -5.27 -4.87 6.45
CA ARG A 75 -4.50 -6.06 6.06
C ARG A 75 -5.02 -7.35 6.69
N ARG A 76 -5.51 -7.29 7.94
CA ARG A 76 -6.12 -8.44 8.62
C ARG A 76 -7.41 -8.84 7.90
N LEU A 77 -8.30 -7.88 7.64
CA LEU A 77 -9.56 -8.12 6.92
C LEU A 77 -9.33 -8.61 5.49
N LEU A 78 -8.32 -8.11 4.77
CA LEU A 78 -7.95 -8.64 3.46
C LEU A 78 -7.61 -10.15 3.54
N LYS A 79 -6.79 -10.55 4.53
CA LYS A 79 -6.47 -11.97 4.76
C LYS A 79 -7.70 -12.79 5.13
N GLU A 80 -8.55 -12.29 6.03
CA GLU A 80 -9.79 -12.97 6.44
C GLU A 80 -10.75 -13.18 5.26
N ARG A 81 -10.74 -12.29 4.27
CA ARG A 81 -11.52 -12.40 3.03
C ARG A 81 -10.83 -13.18 1.90
N GLY A 82 -9.64 -13.73 2.15
CA GLY A 82 -8.88 -14.46 1.13
C GLY A 82 -8.36 -13.57 0.00
N LEU A 83 -8.18 -12.27 0.26
CA LEU A 83 -7.60 -11.32 -0.69
C LEU A 83 -6.10 -11.21 -0.44
N GLU A 84 -5.33 -11.70 -1.39
CA GLU A 84 -3.88 -11.59 -1.36
C GLU A 84 -3.42 -10.17 -1.66
N TYR A 85 -2.31 -9.77 -1.05
CA TYR A 85 -1.72 -8.46 -1.29
C TYR A 85 -0.20 -8.51 -1.16
N VAL A 86 0.47 -7.59 -1.86
CA VAL A 86 1.88 -7.30 -1.68
C VAL A 86 2.04 -6.17 -0.66
N ALA A 87 2.72 -6.46 0.45
CA ALA A 87 3.03 -5.45 1.47
C ALA A 87 4.27 -4.67 1.05
N VAL A 88 4.18 -3.34 1.02
CA VAL A 88 5.32 -2.48 0.67
C VAL A 88 5.66 -1.55 1.83
N SER A 89 6.91 -1.61 2.26
CA SER A 89 7.44 -0.83 3.40
C SER A 89 8.73 -0.10 3.03
N VAL A 90 9.20 0.79 3.90
CA VAL A 90 10.48 1.49 3.76
C VAL A 90 11.44 0.99 4.83
N ASP A 91 12.71 0.79 4.48
CA ASP A 91 13.70 0.25 5.42
C ASP A 91 14.36 1.31 6.31
N ASP A 92 14.57 2.49 5.74
CA ASP A 92 15.36 3.57 6.35
C ASP A 92 14.44 4.70 6.85
N LEU A 93 14.52 4.98 8.16
CA LEU A 93 13.72 6.02 8.82
C LEU A 93 14.08 7.42 8.33
N GLU A 94 15.35 7.71 8.08
CA GLU A 94 15.78 9.04 7.65
C GLU A 94 15.31 9.32 6.23
N ASP A 95 15.45 8.34 5.33
CA ASP A 95 14.90 8.39 3.99
C ASP A 95 13.37 8.54 4.01
N TRP A 96 12.65 7.81 4.87
CA TRP A 96 11.21 8.00 5.03
C TRP A 96 10.84 9.41 5.53
N LYS A 97 11.59 9.95 6.50
CA LYS A 97 11.41 11.34 6.99
C LYS A 97 11.63 12.36 5.88
N GLU A 98 12.65 12.18 5.05
CA GLU A 98 12.93 13.04 3.91
C GLU A 98 11.79 13.01 2.89
N ARG A 99 11.26 11.82 2.56
CA ARG A 99 10.09 11.68 1.68
C ARG A 99 8.86 12.40 2.23
N GLN A 100 8.61 12.26 3.53
CA GLN A 100 7.50 12.95 4.20
C GLN A 100 7.65 14.46 4.15
N LYS A 101 8.85 14.98 4.44
CA LYS A 101 9.14 16.43 4.35
C LYS A 101 8.99 16.95 2.93
N ALA A 102 9.46 16.21 1.93
CA ALA A 102 9.33 16.58 0.52
C ALA A 102 7.86 16.64 0.07
N ARG A 103 6.99 15.79 0.65
CA ARG A 103 5.55 15.80 0.37
C ARG A 103 4.79 16.90 1.13
N ALA A 104 5.33 17.41 2.23
CA ALA A 104 4.70 18.43 3.07
C ALA A 104 4.85 19.84 2.47
N THR A 105 4.28 20.06 1.28
CA THR A 105 4.20 21.38 0.64
C THR A 105 2.74 21.88 0.63
N GLY A 106 2.50 23.13 1.06
CA GLY A 106 1.18 23.78 1.02
C GLY A 106 0.27 23.57 2.25
N GLU A 107 -1.05 23.77 2.09
CA GLU A 107 -2.08 23.76 3.15
C GLU A 107 -2.26 22.42 3.91
N ASN A 108 -1.62 21.33 3.47
CA ASN A 108 -1.69 19.99 4.07
C ASN A 108 -0.66 19.73 5.20
N ASP A 109 -0.01 20.78 5.68
CA ASP A 109 1.17 20.71 6.55
C ASP A 109 0.87 20.03 7.91
N LEU A 110 -0.26 20.36 8.56
CA LEU A 110 -0.59 19.84 9.90
C LEU A 110 -0.82 18.32 9.93
N GLY A 111 -1.52 17.78 8.93
CA GLY A 111 -1.79 16.34 8.82
C GLY A 111 -0.52 15.54 8.53
N GLN A 112 0.33 16.05 7.64
CA GLN A 112 1.62 15.42 7.32
C GLN A 112 2.61 15.50 8.48
N LEU A 113 2.67 16.63 9.19
CA LEU A 113 3.48 16.77 10.41
C LEU A 113 3.00 15.82 11.51
N GLY A 114 1.67 15.64 11.66
CA GLY A 114 1.10 14.65 12.58
C GLY A 114 1.51 13.23 12.23
N LEU A 115 1.43 12.86 10.96
CA LEU A 115 1.85 11.54 10.47
C LEU A 115 3.36 11.32 10.61
N LEU A 116 4.18 12.36 10.36
CA LEU A 116 5.63 12.33 10.55
C LEU A 116 5.99 12.08 12.01
N LYS A 117 5.39 12.84 12.94
CA LYS A 117 5.60 12.66 14.39
C LYS A 117 5.20 11.25 14.83
N LYS A 118 4.02 10.79 14.40
CA LYS A 118 3.53 9.44 14.72
C LYS A 118 4.44 8.36 14.17
N GLY A 119 4.84 8.45 12.89
CA GLY A 119 5.69 7.43 12.26
C GLY A 119 7.09 7.38 12.86
N ILE A 120 7.67 8.51 13.28
CA ILE A 120 8.93 8.52 14.04
C ILE A 120 8.76 7.79 15.38
N ALA A 121 7.69 8.11 16.12
CA ALA A 121 7.45 7.51 17.44
C ALA A 121 7.13 6.01 17.37
N GLU A 122 6.43 5.56 16.32
CA GLU A 122 5.96 4.18 16.15
C GLU A 122 6.83 3.35 15.18
N TRP A 123 7.94 3.89 14.67
CA TRP A 123 8.73 3.29 13.59
C TRP A 123 9.08 1.82 13.84
N GLY A 124 9.60 1.51 15.04
CA GLY A 124 9.97 0.14 15.42
C GLY A 124 8.78 -0.81 15.37
N SER A 125 7.64 -0.40 15.91
CA SER A 125 6.40 -1.19 15.88
C SER A 125 5.85 -1.34 14.46
N TRP A 126 6.01 -0.33 13.60
CA TRP A 126 5.63 -0.46 12.19
C TRP A 126 6.51 -1.49 11.49
N LYS A 127 7.84 -1.43 11.67
CA LYS A 127 8.79 -2.42 11.10
C LYS A 127 8.52 -3.83 11.60
N GLU A 128 8.23 -4.00 12.89
CA GLU A 128 7.92 -5.30 13.47
C GLU A 128 6.66 -5.93 12.86
N ARG A 129 5.63 -5.13 12.55
CA ARG A 129 4.44 -5.63 11.84
C ARG A 129 4.74 -6.12 10.44
N GLU A 130 5.80 -5.61 9.81
CA GLU A 130 6.24 -6.03 8.48
C GLU A 130 7.10 -7.31 8.50
N THR A 131 7.33 -7.97 9.64
CA THR A 131 8.14 -9.21 9.71
C THR A 131 7.34 -10.51 9.54
N GLY A 132 5.99 -10.46 9.51
CA GLY A 132 5.12 -11.65 9.39
C GLY A 132 5.14 -12.40 8.05
N GLU A 133 4.08 -13.13 7.71
CA GLU A 133 3.99 -13.91 6.45
C GLU A 133 3.26 -13.15 5.31
N GLY A 134 3.68 -13.39 4.06
CA GLY A 134 3.08 -12.85 2.82
C GLY A 134 4.12 -12.32 1.81
N LEU A 135 3.65 -11.90 0.62
CA LEU A 135 4.46 -11.24 -0.39
C LEU A 135 4.86 -9.83 0.07
N LYS A 136 6.16 -9.51 0.01
CA LYS A 136 6.68 -8.24 0.54
C LYS A 136 7.75 -7.63 -0.33
N VAL A 137 7.72 -6.31 -0.40
CA VAL A 137 8.80 -5.50 -0.94
C VAL A 137 9.23 -4.46 0.10
N VAL A 138 10.52 -4.46 0.42
CA VAL A 138 11.11 -3.49 1.32
C VAL A 138 11.93 -2.51 0.49
N LEU A 139 11.50 -1.26 0.48
CA LEU A 139 12.15 -0.18 -0.26
C LEU A 139 13.40 0.26 0.49
N GLY A 140 14.55 0.13 -0.17
CA GLY A 140 15.79 0.74 0.28
C GLY A 140 15.80 2.26 0.08
N ARG A 141 16.88 2.89 0.55
CA ARG A 141 17.09 4.33 0.41
C ARG A 141 16.97 4.76 -1.07
N GLY A 142 16.20 5.82 -1.33
CA GLY A 142 15.94 6.34 -2.67
C GLY A 142 15.04 5.48 -3.57
N GLN A 143 14.61 4.29 -3.15
CA GLN A 143 13.71 3.43 -3.93
C GLN A 143 12.25 3.74 -3.66
N TYR A 144 11.44 3.96 -4.70
CA TYR A 144 10.00 4.11 -4.60
C TYR A 144 9.27 2.94 -5.25
N LEU A 145 8.00 2.75 -4.93
CA LEU A 145 7.11 1.82 -5.61
C LEU A 145 7.15 2.01 -7.13
N GLY A 146 7.24 3.26 -7.59
CA GLY A 146 7.36 3.61 -9.00
C GLY A 146 8.72 3.29 -9.65
N SER A 147 9.70 2.75 -8.92
CA SER A 147 11.01 2.39 -9.49
C SER A 147 10.87 1.12 -10.32
N LEU A 148 11.35 1.12 -11.58
CA LEU A 148 11.18 -0.02 -12.50
C LEU A 148 11.54 -1.38 -11.88
N ALA A 149 12.69 -1.48 -11.20
CA ALA A 149 13.12 -2.71 -10.54
C ALA A 149 12.13 -3.21 -9.47
N VAL A 150 11.54 -2.29 -8.70
CA VAL A 150 10.52 -2.61 -7.69
C VAL A 150 9.26 -3.15 -8.36
N ILE A 151 8.88 -2.59 -9.49
CA ILE A 151 7.66 -3.01 -10.18
C ILE A 151 7.85 -4.39 -10.82
N GLU A 152 9.01 -4.63 -11.44
CA GLU A 152 9.36 -5.95 -11.96
C GLU A 152 9.34 -7.02 -10.85
N ASP A 153 9.81 -6.69 -9.65
CA ASP A 153 9.76 -7.60 -8.51
C ASP A 153 8.32 -7.89 -8.08
N ILE A 154 7.44 -6.87 -8.03
CA ILE A 154 6.02 -7.05 -7.70
C ILE A 154 5.32 -7.95 -8.71
N LEU A 155 5.56 -7.76 -10.01
CA LEU A 155 4.96 -8.58 -11.06
C LEU A 155 5.43 -10.04 -10.96
N LYS A 156 6.75 -10.26 -10.78
CA LYS A 156 7.30 -11.61 -10.59
C LYS A 156 6.73 -12.31 -9.37
N LEU A 157 6.41 -11.56 -8.30
CA LEU A 157 5.76 -12.12 -7.11
C LEU A 157 4.30 -12.47 -7.38
N ALA A 158 3.58 -11.66 -8.16
CA ALA A 158 2.19 -11.91 -8.54
C ALA A 158 2.02 -13.06 -9.55
N GLU A 159 3.02 -13.32 -10.39
CA GLU A 159 3.03 -14.41 -11.39
C GLU A 159 3.44 -15.79 -10.83
N ARG A 160 3.85 -15.87 -9.56
CA ARG A 160 4.46 -17.08 -8.96
C ARG A 160 3.46 -18.07 -8.35
N GLU A 161 2.16 -17.89 -8.58
CA GLU A 161 1.10 -18.81 -8.14
C GLU A 161 0.28 -19.37 -9.30
#